data_AF-A0A2U3AEE5-F1
#
_entry.id   AF-A0A2U3AEE5-F1
#
_cell.length_a   1.000
_cell.length_b   1.000
_cell.length_c   1.000
_cell.angle_alpha   90.00
_cell.angle_beta   90.00
_cell.angle_gamma   90.00
#
_symmetry.space_group_name_H-M   'P 1'
#
loop_
_entity.id
_entity.type
_entity.pdbx_description
1 polymer ?
#
loop_
_entity_poly.entity_id
_entity_poly.type
_entity_poly.pdbx_seq_one_letter_code
_entity_poly.pdbx_strand_id
1 'polypeptide(L)' 'MLSVQLSVSYPYYEKYGDRGYRFILLESGHLSQNIINLSTIRNIGNFSCGGYLDDKYAELLDLTDSEIITHQIALGLKC' A
#
# COMPACT_ATOMS: atom_id res chain seq x y z
N MET A 1 9.56 -11.64 9.06
CA MET A 1 9.06 -11.01 7.81
C MET A 1 8.04 -9.98 8.24
N LEU A 2 8.30 -8.70 8.00
CA LEU A 2 7.42 -7.59 8.34
C LEU A 2 6.57 -7.25 7.11
N SER A 3 5.25 -7.16 7.26
CA SER A 3 4.36 -6.70 6.19
C SER A 3 4.04 -5.21 6.38
N VAL A 4 4.34 -4.40 5.37
CA VAL A 4 3.98 -2.98 5.28
C VAL A 4 2.72 -2.87 4.41
N GLN A 5 1.71 -2.18 4.91
CA GLN A 5 0.45 -1.89 4.21
C GLN A 5 0.38 -0.40 3.89
N LEU A 6 0.01 -0.04 2.66
CA LEU A 6 -0.26 1.35 2.28
C LEU A 6 -1.77 1.57 2.22
N SER A 7 -2.29 2.34 3.18
CA SER A 7 -3.67 2.81 3.19
C SER A 7 -3.76 4.27 2.71
N VAL A 8 -4.83 4.59 1.99
CA VAL A 8 -5.12 5.94 1.52
C VAL A 8 -6.58 6.26 1.82
N SER A 9 -6.83 7.48 2.29
CA SER A 9 -8.18 7.99 2.52
C SER A 9 -8.82 8.44 1.19
N TYR A 10 -10.11 8.11 1.00
CA TYR A 10 -10.86 8.13 -0.25
C TYR A 10 -11.69 9.40 -0.56
N PRO A 11 -11.67 10.55 0.17
CA PRO A 11 -12.39 11.75 -0.30
C PRO A 11 -11.77 12.39 -1.58
N TYR A 12 -10.88 11.69 -2.29
CA TYR A 12 -10.42 12.05 -3.63
C TYR A 12 -11.55 12.16 -4.66
N TYR A 13 -12.69 11.49 -4.45
CA TYR A 13 -13.86 11.62 -5.32
C TYR A 13 -14.38 13.07 -5.35
N GLU A 14 -14.33 13.81 -4.24
CA GLU A 14 -14.76 15.21 -4.21
C GLU A 14 -13.94 16.10 -5.16
N LYS A 15 -12.65 15.79 -5.33
CA LYS A 15 -11.74 16.58 -6.14
C LYS A 15 -11.60 16.09 -7.58
N TYR A 16 -11.63 14.77 -7.79
CA TYR A 16 -11.28 14.14 -9.07
C TYR A 16 -12.39 13.26 -9.66
N GLY A 17 -13.56 13.17 -9.00
CA GLY A 17 -14.68 12.34 -9.41
C GLY A 17 -14.27 10.89 -9.62
N ASP A 18 -14.81 10.25 -10.66
CA ASP A 18 -14.54 8.86 -11.04
C ASP A 18 -13.06 8.54 -11.29
N ARG A 19 -12.24 9.56 -11.59
CA ARG A 19 -10.80 9.37 -11.83
C ARG A 19 -9.98 9.31 -10.55
N GLY A 20 -10.57 9.67 -9.40
CA GLY A 20 -9.90 9.68 -8.11
C GLY A 20 -9.25 8.34 -7.76
N TYR A 21 -9.97 7.24 -7.99
CA TYR A 21 -9.45 5.88 -7.73
C TYR A 21 -8.18 5.57 -8.53
N ARG A 22 -8.15 5.96 -9.82
CA ARG A 22 -6.96 5.76 -10.67
C ARG A 22 -5.77 6.57 -10.16
N PHE A 23 -5.98 7.80 -9.69
CA PHE A 23 -4.89 8.61 -9.13
C PHE A 23 -4.39 8.06 -7.80
N ILE A 24 -5.27 7.57 -6.93
CA ILE A 24 -4.87 6.92 -5.68
C ILE A 24 -3.95 5.72 -5.98
N LEU A 25 -4.30 4.88 -6.96
CA LEU A 25 -3.47 3.74 -7.35
C LEU A 25 -2.10 4.16 -7.91
N LEU A 26 -2.06 5.23 -8.72
CA LEU A 26 -0.80 5.75 -9.26
C LEU A 26 0.13 6.30 -8.17
N GLU A 27 -0.41 7.14 -7.27
CA GLU A 27 0.37 7.75 -6.19
C GLU A 27 0.84 6.71 -5.17
N SER A 28 -0.05 5.80 -4.75
CA SER A 28 0.32 4.71 -3.85
C SER A 28 1.32 3.74 -4.49
N GLY A 29 1.22 3.50 -5.80
CA GLY A 29 2.20 2.73 -6.57
C GLY A 29 3.59 3.38 -6.59
N HIS A 30 3.66 4.71 -6.76
CA HIS A 30 4.93 5.44 -6.67
C HIS A 30 5.56 5.32 -5.27
N LEU A 31 4.76 5.45 -4.21
CA LEU A 31 5.23 5.27 -2.83
C LEU A 31 5.73 3.83 -2.58
N SER A 32 4.98 2.84 -3.07
CA SER A 32 5.35 1.42 -2.99
C SER A 32 6.71 1.15 -3.64
N GLN A 33 6.92 1.68 -4.85
CA GLN A 33 8.19 1.54 -5.56
C GLN A 33 9.36 2.20 -4.81
N ASN A 34 9.14 3.35 -4.18
CA ASN A 34 10.17 4.01 -3.37
C ASN A 34 10.58 3.16 -2.17
N ILE A 35 9.64 2.50 -1.49
CA ILE A 35 9.93 1.57 -0.39
C ILE A 35 10.77 0.39 -0.90
N ILE A 36 10.38 -0.20 -2.03
CA ILE A 36 11.10 -1.30 -2.67
C ILE A 36 12.54 -0.89 -3.04
N ASN A 37 12.71 0.29 -3.64
CA ASN A 37 14.02 0.82 -4.01
C ASN A 37 14.90 1.06 -2.77
N LEU A 38 14.35 1.69 -1.73
CA LEU A 38 15.06 1.90 -0.46
C LEU A 38 15.46 0.59 0.20
N SER A 39 14.57 -0.40 0.23
CA SER A 39 14.89 -1.72 0.79
C SER A 39 16.01 -2.41 0.01
N THR A 40 16.01 -2.27 -1.32
CA THR A 40 17.06 -2.80 -2.21
C THR A 40 18.41 -2.16 -1.91
N ILE A 41 18.47 -0.83 -1.79
CA ILE A 41 19.68 -0.08 -1.42
C ILE A 41 20.19 -0.50 -0.04
N ARG A 42 19.29 -0.80 0.89
CA ARG A 42 19.61 -1.22 2.26
C ARG A 42 19.90 -2.72 2.41
N ASN A 43 19.93 -3.48 1.31
CA ASN A 43 20.07 -4.94 1.34
C ASN A 43 19.03 -5.66 2.21
N ILE A 44 17.81 -5.14 2.23
CA ILE A 44 16.64 -5.76 2.84
C ILE A 44 15.91 -6.54 1.75
N GLY A 45 15.54 -7.79 2.02
CA GLY A 45 14.71 -8.59 1.12
C GLY A 45 13.32 -7.99 1.04
N ASN A 46 12.75 -7.88 -0.15
CA ASN A 46 11.43 -7.30 -0.37
C ASN A 46 10.61 -8.14 -1.36
N PHE A 47 9.29 -8.10 -1.17
CA PHE A 47 8.32 -8.75 -2.06
C PHE A 47 7.03 -7.93 -2.07
N SER A 48 6.65 -7.41 -3.24
CA SER A 48 5.34 -6.77 -3.41
C SER A 48 4.28 -7.84 -3.61
N CYS A 49 3.22 -7.81 -2.80
CA CYS A 49 2.12 -8.74 -2.87
C CYS A 49 0.86 -8.03 -3.37
N GLY A 50 0.32 -8.49 -4.50
CA GLY A 50 -0.97 -8.02 -5.01
C GLY A 50 -2.17 -8.73 -4.40
N GLY A 51 -1.96 -9.85 -3.70
CA GLY A 51 -3.02 -10.63 -3.07
C GLY A 51 -2.96 -10.53 -1.55
N TYR A 52 -3.92 -9.85 -0.94
CA TYR A 52 -4.04 -9.72 0.50
C TYR A 52 -5.52 -9.71 0.91
N LEU A 53 -5.78 -9.90 2.20
CA LEU A 53 -7.13 -9.96 2.75
C LEU A 53 -7.53 -8.57 3.24
N ASP A 54 -8.11 -7.76 2.35
CA ASP A 54 -8.53 -6.38 2.61
C ASP A 54 -9.29 -6.24 3.93
N ASP A 55 -10.36 -7.00 4.10
CA ASP A 55 -11.24 -6.91 5.29
C ASP A 55 -10.49 -7.20 6.59
N LYS A 56 -9.62 -8.21 6.59
CA LYS A 56 -8.87 -8.59 7.80
C LYS A 56 -7.83 -7.55 8.17
N TYR A 57 -7.19 -6.93 7.18
CA TYR A 57 -6.22 -5.87 7.44
C TYR A 57 -6.90 -4.56 7.81
N ALA A 58 -8.07 -4.27 7.25
CA ALA A 58 -8.88 -3.12 7.64
C ALA A 58 -9.30 -3.22 9.12
N GLU A 59 -9.79 -4.40 9.55
CA GLU A 59 -10.11 -4.68 10.95
C GLU A 59 -8.88 -4.58 11.85
N LEU A 60 -7.75 -5.18 11.45
CA LEU A 60 -6.51 -5.16 12.23
C LEU A 60 -5.93 -3.76 12.42
N LEU A 61 -6.07 -2.91 11.40
CA LEU A 61 -5.53 -1.54 11.39
C LEU A 61 -6.56 -0.48 11.83
N ASP A 62 -7.77 -0.92 12.23
CA ASP A 62 -8.88 -0.05 12.65
C ASP A 62 -9.19 1.03 11.59
N LEU A 63 -9.21 0.62 10.31
CA LEU A 63 -9.48 1.52 9.19
C LEU A 63 -10.95 1.88 9.13
N THR A 64 -11.21 3.12 8.74
CA THR A 64 -12.58 3.60 8.48
C THR A 64 -13.05 3.20 7.08
N ASP A 65 -14.37 3.27 6.84
CA ASP A 65 -14.96 3.07 5.50
C ASP A 65 -14.41 4.04 4.43
N SER A 66 -13.79 5.13 4.88
CA SER A 66 -13.16 6.12 4.02
C SER A 66 -11.72 5.76 3.65
N GLU A 67 -11.16 4.65 4.13
CA GLU A 67 -9.78 4.27 3.90
C GLU A 67 -9.70 2.92 3.20
N ILE A 68 -8.81 2.84 2.21
CA ILE A 68 -8.60 1.62 1.43
C ILE A 68 -7.14 1.20 1.49
N ILE A 69 -6.91 -0.10 1.57
CA ILE A 69 -5.57 -0.69 1.46
C ILE A 69 -5.27 -0.89 -0.02
N THR A 70 -4.18 -0.29 -0.49
CA THR A 70 -3.83 -0.27 -1.91
C THR A 70 -2.69 -1.22 -2.27
N HIS A 71 -1.72 -1.39 -1.38
CA HIS A 71 -0.54 -2.18 -1.63
C HIS A 71 -0.04 -2.84 -0.35
N GLN A 72 0.37 -4.10 -0.48
CA GLN A 72 1.10 -4.83 0.55
C GLN A 72 2.54 -5.09 0.10
N ILE A 73 3.50 -4.84 0.98
CA ILE A 73 4.92 -5.12 0.74
C ILE A 73 5.44 -5.92 1.92
N ALA A 74 5.96 -7.11 1.67
CA ALA A 74 6.68 -7.87 2.66
C ALA A 74 8.17 -7.52 2.63
N LEU A 75 8.73 -7.26 3.82
CA LEU A 75 10.14 -6.98 4.05
C LEU A 75 10.76 -8.06 4.95
N GLY A 76 12.02 -8.39 4.70
CA GLY A 76 12.71 -9.44 5.44
C GLY A 76 14.22 -9.36 5.31
N LEU A 77 14.90 -10.30 5.96
CA LEU A 77 16.34 -10.49 5.76
C LEU A 77 16.57 -10.95 4.32
N LYS A 78 17.56 -10.33 3.68
CA LYS A 78 18.04 -10.78 2.38
C LYS A 78 18.96 -11.97 2.62
N CYS A 79 18.54 -13.15 2.17
CA CYS A 79 19.34 -14.37 2.20
C CYS A 79 20.31 -14.41 1.02
#